data_AF-A0A0Q6AWT1-F1
#
_entry.id   AF-A0A0Q6AWT1-F1
#
_cell.length_a   1.000
_cell.length_b   1.000
_cell.length_c   1.000
_cell.angle_alpha   90.00
_cell.angle_beta   90.00
_cell.angle_gamma   90.00
#
_symmetry.space_group_name_H-M   'P 1'
#
loop_
_entity.id
_entity.type
_entity.pdbx_description
1 polymer ?
#
loop_
_entity_poly.entity_id
_entity_poly.type
_entity_poly.pdbx_seq_one_letter_code
_entity_poly.pdbx_strand_id
1 'polypeptide(L)'
;MKRLALAAILLGGAAVAQAPAPKPAFDPNILHAEVLLDRHGFPTGVIEGKANAAFAKALRGFQTAKGLPVTGKLDARTTAALNPAMRPATVTLTLSERALAGPYTNPIPKEYADQAKLTTIGYRSPLEKLAEMFHTTPETLVALNSRETPLRPGTRVVFPNVLPASRSYPGDLSDQFRQTLATLNVDATQPQADRVVVDKSEGWLRAYAGDRILAQFPATMGSAHDPLPIGEWTIKGVAANPDWQYNPAILRTADKSDAKQIVPPGPNNPVGVVWIDLSKEHYGIHGTPEPQNIGKTESNGCIRLTNWDAARLSLMVKPGTPAVFQP
;
A
#
# COMPACT_ATOMS: atom_id res chain seq x y z
N MET A 1 -15.26 -58.14 63.94
CA MET A 1 -15.12 -56.77 63.41
C MET A 1 -14.35 -56.84 62.10
N LYS A 2 -15.00 -56.49 60.98
CA LYS A 2 -14.46 -56.63 59.61
C LYS A 2 -13.53 -55.46 59.26
N ARG A 3 -12.46 -55.79 58.52
CA ARG A 3 -11.38 -54.94 58.01
C ARG A 3 -11.89 -53.83 57.08
N LEU A 4 -11.23 -52.67 57.09
CA LEU A 4 -11.02 -51.85 55.89
C LEU A 4 -9.64 -51.18 55.95
N ALA A 5 -8.74 -51.64 55.07
CA ALA A 5 -7.51 -50.94 54.73
C ALA A 5 -7.85 -49.90 53.65
N LEU A 6 -7.52 -48.64 53.90
CA LEU A 6 -7.73 -47.56 52.94
C LEU A 6 -6.50 -47.51 52.00
N ALA A 7 -6.69 -47.96 50.76
CA ALA A 7 -5.69 -47.80 49.71
C ALA A 7 -5.69 -46.34 49.24
N ALA A 8 -4.56 -45.65 49.41
CA ALA A 8 -4.35 -44.32 48.84
C ALA A 8 -4.05 -44.46 47.34
N ILE A 9 -4.99 -44.01 46.49
CA ILE A 9 -4.81 -43.91 45.05
C ILE A 9 -4.02 -42.62 44.77
N LEU A 10 -2.74 -42.77 44.40
CA LEU A 10 -1.95 -41.71 43.79
C LEU A 10 -2.42 -41.52 42.34
N LEU A 11 -3.25 -40.51 42.10
CA LEU A 11 -3.58 -40.05 40.75
C LEU A 11 -2.35 -39.33 40.17
N GLY A 12 -1.62 -40.01 39.29
CA GLY A 12 -0.56 -39.40 38.49
C GLY A 12 -1.13 -38.32 37.58
N GLY A 13 -0.72 -37.08 37.81
CA GLY A 13 -1.01 -35.97 36.91
C GLY A 13 -0.23 -36.15 35.61
N ALA A 14 -0.92 -36.53 34.54
CA ALA A 14 -0.36 -36.47 33.20
C ALA A 14 -0.07 -34.99 32.86
N ALA A 15 1.20 -34.67 32.60
CA ALA A 15 1.57 -33.37 32.06
C ALA A 15 0.87 -33.20 30.70
N VAL A 16 -0.09 -32.28 30.65
CA VAL A 16 -0.74 -31.88 29.39
C VAL A 16 0.31 -31.15 28.58
N ALA A 17 0.88 -31.83 27.57
CA ALA A 17 1.76 -31.20 26.60
C ALA A 17 1.00 -30.04 25.95
N GLN A 18 1.47 -28.81 26.20
CA GLN A 18 0.90 -27.61 25.61
C GLN A 18 1.06 -27.71 24.10
N ALA A 19 -0.06 -27.67 23.37
CA ALA A 19 -0.03 -27.70 21.91
C ALA A 19 0.92 -26.60 21.40
N PRO A 20 1.74 -26.87 20.37
CA PRO A 20 2.66 -25.87 19.85
C PRO A 20 1.87 -24.62 19.47
N ALA A 21 2.38 -23.45 19.89
CA ALA A 21 1.76 -22.17 19.58
C ALA A 21 1.48 -22.09 18.07
N PRO A 22 0.30 -21.59 17.65
CA PRO A 22 -0.03 -21.48 16.25
C PRO A 22 1.07 -20.71 15.53
N LYS A 23 1.49 -21.21 14.35
CA LYS A 23 2.48 -20.51 13.51
C LYS A 23 2.03 -19.06 13.31
N PRO A 24 2.94 -18.07 13.43
CA PRO A 24 2.57 -16.68 13.21
C PRO A 24 1.94 -16.53 11.82
N ALA A 25 0.95 -15.65 11.70
CA ALA A 25 0.21 -15.42 10.47
C ALA A 25 1.06 -14.81 9.33
N PHE A 26 2.32 -14.51 9.61
CA PHE A 26 3.32 -13.93 8.72
C PHE A 26 4.73 -14.41 9.09
N ASP A 27 5.68 -14.34 8.16
CA ASP A 27 7.10 -14.61 8.40
C ASP A 27 7.82 -13.29 8.75
N PRO A 28 8.43 -13.16 9.96
CA PRO A 28 9.12 -11.96 10.38
C PRO A 28 10.27 -11.51 9.47
N ASN A 29 11.01 -12.47 8.86
CA ASN A 29 12.10 -12.15 7.95
C ASN A 29 11.57 -11.59 6.64
N ILE A 30 10.45 -12.12 6.15
CA ILE A 30 9.79 -11.61 4.95
C ILE A 30 9.21 -10.22 5.23
N LEU A 31 8.52 -10.03 6.36
CA LEU A 31 7.99 -8.72 6.75
C LEU A 31 9.11 -7.67 6.84
N HIS A 32 10.26 -8.05 7.41
CA HIS A 32 11.42 -7.16 7.46
C HIS A 32 11.91 -6.79 6.07
N ALA A 33 12.04 -7.76 5.17
CA ALA A 33 12.46 -7.51 3.80
C ALA A 33 11.46 -6.64 3.04
N GLU A 34 10.15 -6.84 3.20
CA GLU A 34 9.10 -5.99 2.62
C GLU A 34 9.21 -4.54 3.10
N VAL A 35 9.41 -4.32 4.40
CA VAL A 35 9.62 -2.98 4.97
C VAL A 35 10.86 -2.32 4.35
N LEU A 36 11.97 -3.05 4.24
CA LEU A 36 13.20 -2.50 3.67
C LEU A 36 13.02 -2.19 2.18
N LEU A 37 12.42 -3.10 1.43
CA LEU A 37 12.11 -2.94 0.01
C LEU A 37 11.22 -1.72 -0.25
N ASP A 38 10.14 -1.56 0.53
CA ASP A 38 9.27 -0.37 0.48
C ASP A 38 10.11 0.91 0.62
N ARG A 39 10.95 1.00 1.65
CA ARG A 39 11.80 2.18 1.90
C ARG A 39 12.79 2.49 0.79
N HIS A 40 13.22 1.47 0.05
CA HIS A 40 14.14 1.63 -1.09
C HIS A 40 13.42 1.96 -2.40
N GLY A 41 12.08 2.09 -2.41
CA GLY A 41 11.33 2.35 -3.64
C GLY A 41 10.92 1.09 -4.41
N PHE A 42 10.98 -0.09 -3.78
CA PHE A 42 10.66 -1.38 -4.41
C PHE A 42 9.59 -2.15 -3.63
N PRO A 43 8.43 -1.55 -3.28
CA PRO A 43 7.41 -2.20 -2.47
C PRO A 43 6.89 -3.49 -3.10
N THR A 44 6.37 -4.38 -2.26
CA THR A 44 5.72 -5.64 -2.66
C THR A 44 4.20 -5.50 -2.80
N GLY A 45 3.68 -4.29 -2.59
CA GLY A 45 2.27 -4.00 -2.39
C GLY A 45 2.04 -3.72 -0.91
N VAL A 46 1.04 -4.37 -0.32
CA VAL A 46 0.85 -4.35 1.14
C VAL A 46 1.94 -5.16 1.85
N ILE A 47 2.43 -4.64 2.97
CA ILE A 47 3.32 -5.38 3.86
C ILE A 47 2.47 -6.38 4.65
N GLU A 48 2.72 -7.67 4.47
CA GLU A 48 1.93 -8.74 5.11
C GLU A 48 2.80 -9.93 5.57
N GLY A 49 4.11 -9.86 5.37
CA GLY A 49 5.10 -10.88 5.71
C GLY A 49 4.86 -12.21 4.99
N LYS A 50 4.41 -12.17 3.74
CA LYS A 50 4.15 -13.37 2.91
C LYS A 50 5.02 -13.35 1.66
N ALA A 51 5.83 -14.40 1.48
CA ALA A 51 6.65 -14.56 0.30
C ALA A 51 5.77 -14.95 -0.90
N ASN A 52 5.24 -13.95 -1.61
CA ASN A 52 4.40 -14.12 -2.80
C ASN A 52 5.18 -13.78 -4.09
N ALA A 53 4.52 -13.88 -5.25
CA ALA A 53 5.16 -13.57 -6.53
C ALA A 53 5.64 -12.10 -6.63
N ALA A 54 4.92 -11.17 -5.98
CA ALA A 54 5.31 -9.76 -5.93
C ALA A 54 6.59 -9.56 -5.10
N PHE A 55 6.77 -10.31 -4.00
CA PHE A 55 7.99 -10.30 -3.18
C PHE A 55 9.24 -10.65 -3.99
N ALA A 56 9.22 -11.77 -4.71
CA ALA A 56 10.35 -12.17 -5.56
C ALA A 56 10.66 -11.14 -6.66
N LYS A 57 9.63 -10.44 -7.16
CA LYS A 57 9.76 -9.46 -8.23
C LYS A 57 10.26 -8.10 -7.76
N ALA A 58 9.85 -7.66 -6.57
CA ALA A 58 10.44 -6.53 -5.88
C ALA A 58 11.94 -6.76 -5.65
N LEU A 59 12.33 -7.94 -5.18
CA LEU A 59 13.74 -8.31 -5.01
C LEU A 59 14.51 -8.22 -6.33
N ARG A 60 13.97 -8.74 -7.43
CA ARG A 60 14.61 -8.61 -8.75
C ARG A 60 14.78 -7.14 -9.16
N GLY A 61 13.74 -6.32 -8.98
CA GLY A 61 13.81 -4.88 -9.26
C GLY A 61 14.91 -4.18 -8.46
N PHE A 62 14.96 -4.45 -7.15
CA PHE A 62 15.99 -3.91 -6.26
C PHE A 62 17.39 -4.38 -6.65
N GLN A 63 17.56 -5.67 -6.92
CA GLN A 63 18.84 -6.25 -7.35
C GLN A 63 19.34 -5.60 -8.63
N THR A 64 18.48 -5.47 -9.64
CA THR A 64 18.80 -4.76 -10.89
C THR A 64 19.21 -3.32 -10.61
N ALA A 65 18.44 -2.58 -9.80
CA ALA A 65 18.72 -1.19 -9.47
C ALA A 65 20.03 -0.97 -8.70
N LYS A 66 20.49 -1.99 -7.97
CA LYS A 66 21.74 -1.97 -7.19
C LYS A 66 22.92 -2.64 -7.90
N GLY A 67 22.74 -3.13 -9.13
CA GLY A 67 23.79 -3.85 -9.85
C GLY A 67 24.18 -5.19 -9.20
N LEU A 68 23.24 -5.84 -8.51
CA LEU A 68 23.44 -7.14 -7.89
C LEU A 68 23.05 -8.27 -8.86
N PRO A 69 23.53 -9.51 -8.66
CA PRO A 69 22.98 -10.67 -9.35
C PRO A 69 21.46 -10.77 -9.15
N VAL A 70 20.72 -10.88 -10.24
CA VAL A 70 19.24 -10.88 -10.23
C VAL A 70 18.74 -12.30 -9.91
N THR A 71 18.73 -12.66 -8.63
CA THR A 71 18.30 -13.99 -8.16
C THR A 71 16.82 -14.05 -7.81
N GLY A 72 16.20 -12.90 -7.51
CA GLY A 72 14.85 -12.82 -6.95
C GLY A 72 14.70 -13.44 -5.57
N LYS A 73 15.82 -13.69 -4.87
CA LYS A 73 15.89 -14.29 -3.55
C LYS A 73 16.50 -13.33 -2.55
N LEU A 74 16.08 -13.42 -1.29
CA LEU A 74 16.69 -12.71 -0.17
C LEU A 74 18.01 -13.40 0.24
N ASP A 75 18.97 -13.44 -0.66
CA ASP A 75 20.30 -14.00 -0.42
C ASP A 75 21.19 -13.06 0.42
N ALA A 76 22.37 -13.52 0.83
CA ALA A 76 23.25 -12.77 1.71
C ALA A 76 23.67 -11.40 1.13
N ARG A 77 23.92 -11.32 -0.19
CA ARG A 77 24.28 -10.07 -0.87
C ARG A 77 23.12 -9.10 -0.86
N THR A 78 21.92 -9.60 -1.19
CA THR A 78 20.68 -8.80 -1.21
C THR A 78 20.33 -8.30 0.20
N THR A 79 20.46 -9.15 1.22
CA THR A 79 20.21 -8.81 2.62
C THR A 79 21.15 -7.71 3.11
N ALA A 80 22.45 -7.82 2.82
CA ALA A 80 23.44 -6.82 3.19
C ALA A 80 23.17 -5.47 2.50
N ALA A 81 22.77 -5.49 1.23
CA ALA A 81 22.43 -4.28 0.47
C ALA A 81 21.11 -3.63 0.91
N LEU A 82 20.12 -4.42 1.35
CA LEU A 82 18.83 -3.90 1.82
C LEU A 82 18.94 -3.19 3.17
N ASN A 83 19.77 -3.69 4.09
CA ASN A 83 19.81 -3.19 5.46
C ASN A 83 21.21 -2.80 6.00
N PRO A 84 21.96 -1.93 5.31
CA PRO A 84 23.30 -1.52 5.75
C PRO A 84 23.28 -0.80 7.12
N ALA A 85 22.15 -0.21 7.49
CA ALA A 85 21.97 0.54 8.74
C ALA A 85 21.31 -0.27 9.87
N MET A 86 21.17 -1.59 9.72
CA MET A 86 20.57 -2.50 10.72
C MET A 86 19.21 -2.02 11.27
N ARG A 87 18.38 -1.43 10.40
CA ARG A 87 17.05 -0.94 10.76
C ARG A 87 16.15 -2.10 11.17
N PRO A 88 15.34 -1.96 12.23
CA PRO A 88 14.40 -3.00 12.66
C PRO A 88 13.21 -3.08 11.70
N ALA A 89 12.63 -4.27 11.60
CA ALA A 89 11.44 -4.56 10.80
C ALA A 89 10.21 -3.76 11.27
N THR A 90 10.07 -3.60 12.58
CA THR A 90 8.92 -2.98 13.22
C THR A 90 9.34 -1.82 14.10
N VAL A 91 8.36 -0.97 14.41
CA VAL A 91 8.50 0.14 15.36
C VAL A 91 7.30 0.13 16.30
N THR A 92 7.55 0.35 17.60
CA THR A 92 6.47 0.54 18.57
C THR A 92 6.24 2.03 18.78
N LEU A 93 5.02 2.49 18.51
CA LEU A 93 4.64 3.88 18.67
C LEU A 93 3.48 4.01 19.66
N THR A 94 3.42 5.15 20.35
CA THR A 94 2.30 5.50 21.22
C THR A 94 1.28 6.28 20.40
N LEU A 95 0.03 5.81 20.36
CA LEU A 95 -1.04 6.48 19.62
C LEU A 95 -1.32 7.85 20.22
N SER A 96 -1.37 8.86 19.37
CA SER A 96 -1.82 10.21 19.71
C SER A 96 -3.26 10.42 19.25
N GLU A 97 -3.92 11.46 19.76
CA GLU A 97 -5.23 11.89 19.27
C GLU A 97 -5.18 12.18 17.75
N ARG A 98 -4.13 12.85 17.29
CA ARG A 98 -3.93 13.16 15.86
C ARG A 98 -3.80 11.90 14.99
N ALA A 99 -3.13 10.87 15.46
CA ALA A 99 -3.03 9.61 14.73
C ALA A 99 -4.43 8.98 14.52
N LEU A 100 -5.29 9.10 15.53
CA LEU A 100 -6.65 8.54 15.55
C LEU A 100 -7.74 9.52 15.05
N ALA A 101 -7.40 10.75 14.72
CA ALA A 101 -8.37 11.72 14.22
C ALA A 101 -8.90 11.32 12.83
N GLY A 102 -10.17 11.62 12.57
CA GLY A 102 -10.79 11.43 11.25
C GLY A 102 -10.34 12.46 10.20
N PRO A 103 -11.15 12.71 9.16
CA PRO A 103 -12.55 12.30 9.03
C PRO A 103 -12.73 10.80 8.75
N TYR A 104 -13.82 10.24 9.26
CA TYR A 104 -14.23 8.86 9.00
C TYR A 104 -15.57 8.84 8.27
N THR A 105 -15.69 7.96 7.27
CA THR A 105 -16.91 7.73 6.51
C THR A 105 -17.29 6.26 6.67
N ASN A 106 -18.28 5.98 7.52
CA ASN A 106 -18.72 4.60 7.79
C ASN A 106 -20.22 4.56 8.14
N PRO A 107 -21.06 3.81 7.38
CA PRO A 107 -20.72 3.14 6.13
C PRO A 107 -20.42 4.17 5.03
N ILE A 108 -19.57 3.80 4.06
CA ILE A 108 -19.48 4.53 2.79
C ILE A 108 -20.73 4.19 1.99
N PRO A 109 -21.54 5.17 1.54
CA PRO A 109 -22.71 4.91 0.71
C PRO A 109 -22.32 4.14 -0.55
N LYS A 110 -23.13 3.17 -0.98
CA LYS A 110 -22.85 2.40 -2.20
C LYS A 110 -23.05 3.24 -3.45
N GLU A 111 -24.09 4.06 -3.46
CA GLU A 111 -24.46 4.89 -4.60
C GLU A 111 -23.58 6.14 -4.67
N TYR A 112 -23.01 6.43 -5.86
CA TYR A 112 -22.18 7.62 -6.04
C TYR A 112 -22.96 8.93 -5.87
N ALA A 113 -24.27 8.92 -6.11
CA ALA A 113 -25.13 10.08 -5.85
C ALA A 113 -25.21 10.45 -4.36
N ASP A 114 -25.09 9.47 -3.47
CA ASP A 114 -25.04 9.71 -2.03
C ASP A 114 -23.63 10.04 -1.57
N GLN A 115 -22.60 9.42 -2.17
CA GLN A 115 -21.20 9.80 -1.91
C GLN A 115 -20.93 11.26 -2.29
N ALA A 116 -21.51 11.75 -3.39
CA ALA A 116 -21.36 13.13 -3.86
C ALA A 116 -21.90 14.19 -2.88
N LYS A 117 -22.75 13.81 -1.92
CA LYS A 117 -23.27 14.70 -0.88
C LYS A 117 -22.32 14.84 0.31
N LEU A 118 -21.29 14.00 0.40
CA LEU A 118 -20.30 14.04 1.47
C LEU A 118 -19.30 15.17 1.24
N THR A 119 -18.62 15.60 2.30
CA THR A 119 -17.48 16.52 2.17
C THR A 119 -16.18 15.79 1.80
N THR A 120 -16.09 14.51 2.13
CA THR A 120 -14.92 13.66 1.90
C THR A 120 -15.29 12.19 2.00
N ILE A 121 -14.58 11.34 1.24
CA ILE A 121 -14.64 9.89 1.42
C ILE A 121 -13.46 9.46 2.32
N GLY A 122 -13.63 9.68 3.63
CA GLY A 122 -12.64 9.40 4.66
C GLY A 122 -12.41 7.89 4.89
N TYR A 123 -11.52 7.58 5.82
CA TYR A 123 -11.31 6.19 6.26
C TYR A 123 -12.59 5.61 6.87
N ARG A 124 -12.79 4.30 6.80
CA ARG A 124 -13.91 3.57 7.41
C ARG A 124 -13.71 3.43 8.92
N SER A 125 -12.46 3.40 9.37
CA SER A 125 -12.11 3.24 10.77
C SER A 125 -10.70 3.73 11.08
N PRO A 126 -10.37 3.98 12.37
CA PRO A 126 -9.01 4.23 12.79
C PRO A 126 -8.05 3.08 12.44
N LEU A 127 -8.52 1.82 12.44
CA LEU A 127 -7.70 0.65 12.11
C LEU A 127 -7.28 0.67 10.63
N GLU A 128 -8.22 0.98 9.73
CA GLU A 128 -7.92 1.14 8.30
C GLU A 128 -6.91 2.26 8.06
N LYS A 129 -7.16 3.43 8.67
CA LYS A 129 -6.24 4.56 8.61
C LYS A 129 -4.83 4.15 9.05
N LEU A 130 -4.70 3.58 10.25
CA LEU A 130 -3.40 3.17 10.79
C LEU A 130 -2.73 2.09 9.94
N ALA A 131 -3.48 1.16 9.38
CA ALA A 131 -2.94 0.14 8.49
C ALA A 131 -2.34 0.78 7.22
N GLU A 132 -3.09 1.68 6.57
CA GLU A 132 -2.64 2.37 5.37
C GLU A 132 -1.45 3.31 5.65
N MET A 133 -1.46 4.03 6.77
CA MET A 133 -0.33 4.85 7.21
C MET A 133 0.98 4.06 7.27
N PHE A 134 0.93 2.77 7.60
CA PHE A 134 2.09 1.89 7.70
C PHE A 134 2.17 0.83 6.58
N HIS A 135 1.52 1.12 5.45
CA HIS A 135 1.59 0.37 4.19
C HIS A 135 1.22 -1.11 4.36
N THR A 136 0.29 -1.40 5.26
CA THR A 136 -0.14 -2.75 5.63
C THR A 136 -1.66 -2.86 5.57
N THR A 137 -2.20 -4.05 5.81
CA THR A 137 -3.65 -4.26 5.93
C THR A 137 -4.10 -4.25 7.41
N PRO A 138 -5.39 -3.98 7.68
CA PRO A 138 -5.97 -4.15 9.01
C PRO A 138 -5.69 -5.52 9.64
N GLU A 139 -5.76 -6.59 8.85
CA GLU A 139 -5.54 -7.96 9.31
C GLU A 139 -4.10 -8.17 9.77
N THR A 140 -3.13 -7.68 8.98
CA THR A 140 -1.70 -7.76 9.35
C THR A 140 -1.39 -6.88 10.54
N LEU A 141 -1.98 -5.68 10.63
CA LEU A 141 -1.79 -4.79 11.78
C LEU A 141 -2.34 -5.43 13.07
N VAL A 142 -3.50 -6.09 12.99
CA VAL A 142 -4.03 -6.89 14.09
C VAL A 142 -3.12 -8.07 14.44
N ALA A 143 -2.57 -8.77 13.44
CA ALA A 143 -1.66 -9.90 13.66
C ALA A 143 -0.30 -9.52 14.26
N LEU A 144 0.20 -8.32 13.96
CA LEU A 144 1.39 -7.75 14.59
C LEU A 144 1.17 -7.37 16.07
N ASN A 145 -0.10 -7.22 16.45
CA ASN A 145 -0.53 -6.86 17.77
C ASN A 145 -1.47 -7.96 18.30
N SER A 146 -2.50 -7.59 19.06
CA SER A 146 -3.60 -8.49 19.39
C SER A 146 -4.93 -7.85 19.00
N ARG A 147 -5.96 -8.67 18.78
CA ARG A 147 -7.33 -8.22 18.48
C ARG A 147 -7.91 -7.33 19.59
N GLU A 148 -7.40 -7.50 20.80
CA GLU A 148 -7.81 -6.80 22.02
C GLU A 148 -7.02 -5.49 22.21
N THR A 149 -6.06 -5.16 21.34
CA THR A 149 -5.25 -3.95 21.45
C THR A 149 -6.14 -2.70 21.28
N PRO A 150 -6.29 -1.84 22.30
CA PRO A 150 -7.24 -0.73 22.23
C PRO A 150 -6.71 0.42 21.37
N LEU A 151 -7.46 0.83 20.34
CA LEU A 151 -7.10 2.00 19.51
C LEU A 151 -7.54 3.31 20.16
N ARG A 152 -6.82 3.73 21.20
CA ARG A 152 -7.04 4.99 21.92
C ARG A 152 -5.71 5.72 22.21
N PRO A 153 -5.73 7.04 22.47
CA PRO A 153 -4.53 7.77 22.82
C PRO A 153 -3.81 7.12 24.02
N GLY A 154 -2.48 7.08 23.95
CA GLY A 154 -1.62 6.45 24.96
C GLY A 154 -1.39 4.94 24.76
N THR A 155 -2.12 4.25 23.88
CA THR A 155 -1.84 2.84 23.59
C THR A 155 -0.54 2.70 22.80
N ARG A 156 0.30 1.74 23.20
CA ARG A 156 1.48 1.32 22.43
C ARG A 156 1.08 0.28 21.39
N VAL A 157 1.40 0.54 20.13
CA VAL A 157 1.08 -0.34 19.00
C VAL A 157 2.33 -0.58 18.17
N VAL A 158 2.49 -1.81 17.69
CA VAL A 158 3.58 -2.25 16.82
C VAL A 158 3.15 -2.08 15.37
N PHE A 159 4.01 -1.44 14.56
CA PHE A 159 3.79 -1.20 13.14
C PHE A 159 4.98 -1.67 12.31
N PRO A 160 4.79 -2.00 11.01
CA PRO A 160 5.89 -2.06 10.05
C PRO A 160 6.68 -0.73 10.03
N ASN A 161 8.01 -0.80 9.99
CA ASN A 161 8.86 0.39 10.14
C ASN A 161 9.09 1.18 8.83
N VAL A 162 8.00 1.69 8.25
CA VAL A 162 8.02 2.52 7.03
C VAL A 162 8.18 4.02 7.31
N LEU A 163 8.60 4.41 8.52
CA LEU A 163 8.72 5.83 8.89
C LEU A 163 9.69 6.60 7.96
N PRO A 164 9.30 7.75 7.41
CA PRO A 164 10.16 8.48 6.49
C PRO A 164 11.39 9.04 7.23
N ALA A 165 12.51 9.12 6.52
CA ALA A 165 13.71 9.81 6.98
C ALA A 165 13.52 11.35 6.97
N SER A 166 12.72 11.87 6.05
CA SER A 166 12.39 13.29 5.97
C SER A 166 10.89 13.55 5.77
N ARG A 167 10.37 14.58 6.44
CA ARG A 167 9.03 15.15 6.22
C ARG A 167 9.08 16.58 5.69
N SER A 168 10.24 17.02 5.22
CA SER A 168 10.44 18.35 4.63
C SER A 168 9.96 18.35 3.18
N TYR A 169 8.65 18.27 2.99
CA TYR A 169 8.03 18.22 1.66
C TYR A 169 8.23 19.53 0.87
N PRO A 170 8.23 19.49 -0.47
CA PRO A 170 8.35 20.67 -1.32
C PRO A 170 7.32 21.77 -0.97
N GLY A 171 7.79 23.03 -1.01
CA GLY A 171 7.01 24.19 -0.58
C GLY A 171 5.87 24.56 -1.53
N ASP A 172 5.97 24.17 -2.80
CA ASP A 172 4.98 24.36 -3.85
C ASP A 172 3.77 23.41 -3.75
N LEU A 173 3.85 22.37 -2.91
CA LEU A 173 2.69 21.52 -2.60
C LEU A 173 1.68 22.26 -1.70
N SER A 174 0.41 21.87 -1.76
CA SER A 174 -0.58 22.39 -0.81
C SER A 174 -0.37 21.83 0.60
N ASP A 175 -0.79 22.56 1.63
CA ASP A 175 -0.75 22.08 3.03
C ASP A 175 -1.52 20.77 3.20
N GLN A 176 -2.67 20.66 2.53
CA GLN A 176 -3.48 19.45 2.56
C GLN A 176 -2.73 18.25 1.97
N PHE A 177 -2.01 18.44 0.86
CA PHE A 177 -1.26 17.33 0.27
C PHE A 177 -0.02 16.97 1.07
N ARG A 178 0.69 17.96 1.64
CA ARG A 178 1.76 17.69 2.63
C ARG A 178 1.24 16.88 3.82
N GLN A 179 0.03 17.17 4.29
CA GLN A 179 -0.63 16.41 5.35
C GLN A 179 -0.96 14.98 4.90
N THR A 180 -1.44 14.77 3.67
CA THR A 180 -1.66 13.44 3.09
C THR A 180 -0.35 12.65 3.05
N LEU A 181 0.72 13.22 2.48
CA LEU A 181 2.04 12.59 2.40
C LEU A 181 2.59 12.21 3.78
N ALA A 182 2.44 13.13 4.75
CA ALA A 182 2.84 12.89 6.13
C ALA A 182 2.05 11.74 6.77
N THR A 183 0.74 11.68 6.51
CA THR A 183 -0.13 10.63 7.04
C THR A 183 0.28 9.28 6.47
N LEU A 184 0.49 9.20 5.15
CA LEU A 184 0.92 8.00 4.45
C LEU A 184 2.40 7.65 4.65
N ASN A 185 3.12 8.30 5.57
CA ASN A 185 4.56 8.05 5.80
C ASN A 185 5.44 8.09 4.52
N VAL A 186 5.02 8.82 3.49
CA VAL A 186 5.80 8.99 2.26
C VAL A 186 7.02 9.86 2.57
N ASP A 187 8.21 9.38 2.21
CA ASP A 187 9.45 10.15 2.40
C ASP A 187 9.47 11.36 1.47
N ALA A 188 9.79 12.53 2.02
CA ALA A 188 9.87 13.78 1.26
C ALA A 188 10.98 13.79 0.20
N THR A 189 12.00 12.94 0.35
CA THR A 189 13.18 12.87 -0.51
C THR A 189 12.99 11.76 -1.54
N GLN A 190 12.43 12.11 -2.70
CA GLN A 190 12.25 11.18 -3.81
C GLN A 190 13.18 11.52 -4.98
N PRO A 191 13.81 10.53 -5.64
CA PRO A 191 14.60 10.79 -6.83
C PRO A 191 13.68 11.21 -8.00
N GLN A 192 14.17 12.12 -8.83
CA GLN A 192 13.42 12.60 -10.00
C GLN A 192 13.55 11.62 -11.16
N ALA A 193 12.42 11.19 -11.70
CA ALA A 193 12.34 10.28 -12.83
C ALA A 193 12.33 11.05 -14.15
N ASP A 194 13.12 10.58 -15.11
CA ASP A 194 13.06 11.07 -16.49
C ASP A 194 11.98 10.38 -17.31
N ARG A 195 11.50 9.20 -16.89
CA ARG A 195 10.44 8.43 -17.55
C ARG A 195 9.80 7.44 -16.60
N VAL A 196 8.55 7.10 -16.89
CA VAL A 196 7.82 5.98 -16.30
C VAL A 196 7.57 4.91 -17.36
N VAL A 197 7.73 3.64 -17.00
CA VAL A 197 7.36 2.49 -17.84
C VAL A 197 6.31 1.67 -17.12
N VAL A 198 5.20 1.41 -17.79
CA VAL A 198 4.13 0.52 -17.33
C VAL A 198 4.21 -0.74 -18.15
N ASP A 199 4.54 -1.85 -17.50
CA ASP A 199 4.76 -3.14 -18.14
C ASP A 199 3.60 -4.08 -17.84
N LYS A 200 2.77 -4.33 -18.86
CA LYS A 200 1.55 -5.12 -18.73
C LYS A 200 1.85 -6.59 -18.47
N SER A 201 2.79 -7.17 -19.21
CA SER A 201 3.22 -8.56 -19.02
C SER A 201 3.72 -8.80 -17.59
N GLU A 202 4.35 -7.78 -17.03
CA GLU A 202 4.91 -7.87 -15.70
C GLU A 202 3.90 -7.50 -14.62
N GLY A 203 2.95 -6.59 -14.86
CA GLY A 203 2.03 -6.05 -13.86
C GLY A 203 2.67 -5.00 -12.94
N TRP A 204 3.66 -4.25 -13.46
CA TRP A 204 4.45 -3.30 -12.67
C TRP A 204 4.65 -1.96 -13.39
N LEU A 205 4.71 -0.90 -12.59
CA LEU A 205 5.13 0.42 -13.01
C LEU A 205 6.56 0.68 -12.49
N ARG A 206 7.45 1.18 -13.34
CA ARG A 206 8.84 1.50 -13.00
C ARG A 206 9.16 2.94 -13.35
N ALA A 207 9.85 3.63 -12.46
CA ALA A 207 10.36 4.98 -12.68
C ALA A 207 11.88 4.92 -12.93
N TYR A 208 12.36 5.63 -13.95
CA TYR A 208 13.73 5.54 -14.45
C TYR A 208 14.47 6.88 -14.38
N ALA A 209 15.80 6.79 -14.33
CA ALA A 209 16.73 7.84 -14.73
C ALA A 209 17.82 7.19 -15.61
N GLY A 210 17.81 7.52 -16.91
CA GLY A 210 18.51 6.77 -17.94
C GLY A 210 18.06 5.30 -17.94
N ASP A 211 19.02 4.39 -17.79
CA ASP A 211 18.79 2.95 -17.70
C ASP A 211 18.58 2.45 -16.27
N ARG A 212 18.75 3.33 -15.27
CA ARG A 212 18.64 2.95 -13.87
C ARG A 212 17.18 3.01 -13.40
N ILE A 213 16.71 1.92 -12.81
CA ILE A 213 15.45 1.89 -12.08
C ILE A 213 15.63 2.67 -10.76
N LEU A 214 14.83 3.72 -10.59
CA LEU A 214 14.76 4.51 -9.36
C LEU A 214 13.76 3.92 -8.37
N ALA A 215 12.61 3.50 -8.87
CA ALA A 215 11.55 2.85 -8.10
C ALA A 215 10.75 1.89 -8.99
N GLN A 216 10.09 0.93 -8.37
CA GLN A 216 9.27 -0.07 -9.03
C GLN A 216 8.08 -0.43 -8.13
N PHE A 217 6.86 -0.31 -8.66
CA PHE A 217 5.59 -0.46 -7.94
C PHE A 217 4.72 -1.54 -8.56
N PRO A 218 4.13 -2.46 -7.77
CA PRO A 218 3.10 -3.34 -8.28
C PRO A 218 1.91 -2.51 -8.73
N ALA A 219 1.30 -2.89 -9.85
CA ALA A 219 0.21 -2.12 -10.42
C ALA A 219 -0.92 -3.03 -10.89
N THR A 220 -2.16 -2.58 -10.71
CA THR A 220 -3.30 -3.19 -11.38
C THR A 220 -3.59 -2.43 -12.68
N MET A 221 -3.78 -3.18 -13.77
CA MET A 221 -3.93 -2.64 -15.12
C MET A 221 -5.22 -3.12 -15.77
N GLY A 222 -5.51 -2.55 -16.95
CA GLY A 222 -6.73 -2.80 -17.71
C GLY A 222 -6.96 -4.27 -18.06
N SER A 223 -8.23 -4.68 -17.97
CA SER A 223 -8.72 -6.02 -18.34
C SER A 223 -8.61 -6.30 -19.85
N ALA A 224 -8.98 -7.52 -20.26
CA ALA A 224 -9.18 -7.81 -21.69
C ALA A 224 -10.30 -6.94 -22.32
N HIS A 225 -11.29 -6.52 -21.53
CA HIS A 225 -12.42 -5.71 -22.00
C HIS A 225 -12.13 -4.22 -22.03
N ASP A 226 -11.28 -3.76 -21.10
CA ASP A 226 -10.87 -2.37 -20.96
C ASP A 226 -9.32 -2.33 -20.93
N PRO A 227 -8.66 -2.55 -22.09
CA PRO A 227 -7.23 -2.82 -22.14
C PRO A 227 -6.38 -1.61 -21.77
N LEU A 228 -5.22 -1.88 -21.16
CA LEU A 228 -4.16 -0.90 -20.99
C LEU A 228 -3.81 -0.31 -22.37
N PRO A 229 -3.80 1.03 -22.54
CA PRO A 229 -3.51 1.66 -23.82
C PRO A 229 -2.00 1.63 -24.07
N ILE A 230 -1.50 0.54 -24.66
CA ILE A 230 -0.08 0.39 -25.04
C ILE A 230 0.33 1.53 -25.98
N GLY A 231 1.48 2.13 -25.72
CA GLY A 231 1.98 3.28 -26.49
C GLY A 231 2.82 4.23 -25.65
N GLU A 232 3.20 5.34 -26.27
CA GLU A 232 3.95 6.42 -25.63
C GLU A 232 3.01 7.56 -25.27
N TRP A 233 2.99 7.89 -23.99
CA TRP A 233 2.20 8.96 -23.41
C TRP A 233 3.09 9.96 -22.70
N THR A 234 2.51 11.08 -22.30
CA THR A 234 3.19 12.10 -21.51
C THR A 234 2.37 12.42 -20.27
N ILE A 235 3.03 12.51 -19.13
CA ILE A 235 2.41 13.01 -17.89
C ILE A 235 2.06 14.48 -18.08
N LYS A 236 0.78 14.83 -17.92
CA LYS A 236 0.28 16.20 -18.09
C LYS A 236 0.29 16.98 -16.79
N GLY A 237 0.12 16.29 -15.67
CA GLY A 237 0.16 16.89 -14.34
C GLY A 237 -0.22 15.91 -13.25
N VAL A 238 -0.20 16.40 -12.02
CA VAL A 238 -0.58 15.66 -10.82
C VAL A 238 -1.71 16.43 -10.14
N ALA A 239 -2.84 15.76 -9.92
CA ALA A 239 -3.90 16.25 -9.06
C ALA A 239 -3.80 15.56 -7.70
N ALA A 240 -3.52 16.35 -6.67
CA ALA A 240 -3.44 15.90 -5.28
C ALA A 240 -4.83 15.95 -4.62
N ASN A 241 -5.18 14.89 -3.90
CA ASN A 241 -6.49 14.68 -3.29
C ASN A 241 -7.64 15.07 -4.24
N PRO A 242 -7.75 14.43 -5.42
CA PRO A 242 -8.68 14.83 -6.46
C PRO A 242 -10.13 14.48 -6.11
N ASP A 243 -11.08 15.26 -6.63
CA ASP A 243 -12.43 14.78 -6.84
C ASP A 243 -12.43 13.66 -7.88
N TRP A 244 -13.39 12.73 -7.79
CA TRP A 244 -13.61 11.75 -8.84
C TRP A 244 -14.88 12.05 -9.64
N GLN A 245 -14.71 12.22 -10.94
CA GLN A 245 -15.81 12.47 -11.86
C GLN A 245 -16.38 11.13 -12.35
N TYR A 246 -17.40 10.64 -11.64
CA TYR A 246 -18.16 9.49 -12.09
C TYR A 246 -18.92 9.84 -13.37
N ASN A 247 -18.59 9.12 -14.45
CA ASN A 247 -19.27 9.27 -15.73
C ASN A 247 -19.76 7.89 -16.21
N PRO A 248 -21.04 7.56 -16.01
CA PRO A 248 -21.57 6.25 -16.36
C PRO A 248 -21.51 5.97 -17.86
N ALA A 249 -21.51 7.00 -18.71
CA ALA A 249 -21.43 6.83 -20.16
C ALA A 249 -20.15 6.10 -20.59
N ILE A 250 -19.01 6.41 -19.95
CA ILE A 250 -17.70 5.85 -20.31
C ILE A 250 -17.30 4.64 -19.45
N LEU A 251 -17.87 4.50 -18.25
CA LEU A 251 -17.58 3.37 -17.37
C LEU A 251 -18.41 2.15 -17.77
N ARG A 252 -17.75 1.08 -18.20
CA ARG A 252 -18.45 -0.13 -18.69
C ARG A 252 -19.32 -0.81 -17.63
N THR A 253 -18.85 -0.84 -16.39
CA THR A 253 -19.53 -1.48 -15.26
C THR A 253 -20.61 -0.62 -14.60
N ALA A 254 -20.79 0.62 -15.07
CA ALA A 254 -21.78 1.55 -14.55
C ALA A 254 -23.16 1.34 -15.17
N ASP A 255 -24.21 1.59 -14.40
CA ASP A 255 -25.56 1.72 -14.95
C ASP A 255 -25.63 2.97 -15.82
N LYS A 256 -25.97 2.80 -17.10
CA LYS A 256 -26.00 3.90 -18.08
C LYS A 256 -27.13 4.89 -17.82
N SER A 257 -28.09 4.54 -16.98
CA SER A 257 -29.17 5.44 -16.55
C SER A 257 -28.77 6.36 -15.40
N ASP A 258 -27.64 6.10 -14.74
CA ASP A 258 -27.14 6.95 -13.66
C ASP A 258 -26.81 8.37 -14.15
N ALA A 259 -26.98 9.35 -13.26
CA ALA A 259 -26.47 10.70 -13.49
C ALA A 259 -24.96 10.77 -13.19
N LYS A 260 -24.25 11.64 -13.91
CA LYS A 260 -22.86 11.98 -13.58
C LYS A 260 -22.76 12.50 -12.15
N GLN A 261 -21.73 12.08 -11.44
CA GLN A 261 -21.49 12.50 -10.05
C GLN A 261 -20.08 13.05 -9.89
N ILE A 262 -19.92 13.98 -8.95
CA ILE A 262 -18.61 14.42 -8.47
C ILE A 262 -18.48 13.88 -7.05
N VAL A 263 -17.64 12.84 -6.91
CA VAL A 263 -17.38 12.23 -5.62
C VAL A 263 -16.22 13.00 -4.96
N PRO A 264 -16.40 13.49 -3.72
CA PRO A 264 -15.42 14.34 -3.03
C PRO A 264 -14.11 13.59 -2.75
N PRO A 265 -13.02 14.30 -2.41
CA PRO A 265 -11.72 13.69 -2.22
C PRO A 265 -11.64 12.87 -0.94
N GLY A 266 -10.66 11.97 -0.86
CA GLY A 266 -10.36 11.22 0.37
C GLY A 266 -9.60 9.92 0.08
N PRO A 267 -9.05 9.26 1.11
CA PRO A 267 -8.31 8.02 0.95
C PRO A 267 -9.16 6.89 0.36
N ASN A 268 -10.48 6.91 0.62
CA ASN A 268 -11.41 5.92 0.09
C ASN A 268 -12.11 6.38 -1.22
N ASN A 269 -11.67 7.48 -1.81
CA ASN A 269 -12.15 7.91 -3.13
C ASN A 269 -11.75 6.85 -4.19
N PRO A 270 -12.57 6.58 -5.23
CA PRO A 270 -12.26 5.57 -6.26
C PRO A 270 -10.93 5.75 -7.01
N VAL A 271 -10.41 6.97 -7.10
CA VAL A 271 -9.06 7.25 -7.64
C VAL A 271 -8.01 7.54 -6.55
N GLY A 272 -8.37 7.36 -5.29
CA GLY A 272 -7.50 7.54 -4.14
C GLY A 272 -7.09 8.99 -3.92
N VAL A 273 -5.88 9.16 -3.38
CA VAL A 273 -5.36 10.48 -2.97
C VAL A 273 -4.53 11.19 -4.04
N VAL A 274 -4.26 10.56 -5.17
CA VAL A 274 -3.44 11.11 -6.26
C VAL A 274 -3.99 10.62 -7.60
N TRP A 275 -4.10 11.55 -8.54
CA TRP A 275 -4.26 11.28 -9.97
C TRP A 275 -3.09 11.88 -10.75
N ILE A 276 -2.38 11.05 -11.51
CA ILE A 276 -1.35 11.47 -12.44
C ILE A 276 -1.93 11.36 -13.85
N ASP A 277 -2.14 12.53 -14.46
CA ASP A 277 -2.84 12.67 -15.72
C ASP A 277 -1.93 12.34 -16.91
N LEU A 278 -2.50 11.71 -17.95
CA LEU A 278 -1.78 11.31 -19.15
C LEU A 278 -2.29 12.06 -20.37
N SER A 279 -1.45 12.18 -21.40
CA SER A 279 -1.86 12.70 -22.71
C SER A 279 -2.90 11.83 -23.42
N LYS A 280 -3.20 10.65 -22.88
CA LYS A 280 -4.28 9.77 -23.33
C LYS A 280 -5.56 10.11 -22.57
N GLU A 281 -6.54 10.66 -23.29
CA GLU A 281 -7.82 11.09 -22.73
C GLU A 281 -8.50 9.97 -21.92
N HIS A 282 -8.98 10.31 -20.71
CA HIS A 282 -9.62 9.44 -19.72
C HIS A 282 -8.73 8.40 -19.02
N TYR A 283 -7.42 8.37 -19.29
CA TYR A 283 -6.50 7.46 -18.62
C TYR A 283 -5.57 8.19 -17.67
N GLY A 284 -5.28 7.56 -16.54
CA GLY A 284 -4.35 8.07 -15.54
C GLY A 284 -3.69 6.95 -14.73
N ILE A 285 -2.65 7.34 -14.01
CA ILE A 285 -2.05 6.52 -12.94
C ILE A 285 -2.55 7.10 -11.61
N HIS A 286 -3.16 6.28 -10.76
CA HIS A 286 -3.84 6.79 -9.58
C HIS A 286 -3.79 5.84 -8.38
N GLY A 287 -4.17 6.35 -7.21
CA GLY A 287 -4.28 5.57 -5.97
C GLY A 287 -5.49 4.63 -5.96
N THR A 288 -5.76 3.97 -4.83
CA THR A 288 -6.92 3.08 -4.70
C THR A 288 -7.39 3.02 -3.24
N PRO A 289 -8.70 2.89 -3.01
CA PRO A 289 -9.24 2.60 -1.68
C PRO A 289 -8.97 1.15 -1.22
N GLU A 290 -8.56 0.27 -2.14
CA GLU A 290 -8.36 -1.17 -1.89
C GLU A 290 -6.92 -1.61 -2.20
N PRO A 291 -5.92 -1.22 -1.38
CA PRO A 291 -4.51 -1.51 -1.66
C PRO A 291 -4.20 -3.02 -1.71
N GLN A 292 -4.94 -3.83 -0.96
CA GLN A 292 -4.79 -5.28 -0.93
C GLN A 292 -5.13 -5.97 -2.26
N ASN A 293 -5.82 -5.28 -3.18
CA ASN A 293 -6.24 -5.78 -4.50
C ASN A 293 -5.26 -5.41 -5.63
N ILE A 294 -4.20 -4.65 -5.32
CA ILE A 294 -3.16 -4.30 -6.30
C ILE A 294 -2.46 -5.57 -6.81
N GLY A 295 -2.39 -5.71 -8.14
CA GLY A 295 -1.81 -6.87 -8.83
C GLY A 295 -2.64 -8.17 -8.74
N LYS A 296 -3.85 -8.12 -8.14
CA LYS A 296 -4.73 -9.29 -7.93
C LYS A 296 -6.06 -9.19 -8.67
N THR A 297 -6.35 -8.05 -9.26
CA THR A 297 -7.60 -7.74 -9.97
C THR A 297 -7.29 -7.03 -11.28
N GLU A 298 -8.31 -6.81 -12.11
CA GLU A 298 -8.21 -6.00 -13.32
C GLU A 298 -8.88 -4.63 -13.12
N SER A 299 -8.51 -3.63 -13.92
CA SER A 299 -9.15 -2.30 -13.90
C SER A 299 -9.97 -2.03 -15.18
N ASN A 300 -10.71 -0.92 -15.17
CA ASN A 300 -11.38 -0.35 -16.34
C ASN A 300 -10.40 0.48 -17.22
N GLY A 301 -9.17 0.00 -17.40
CA GLY A 301 -8.16 0.61 -18.28
C GLY A 301 -7.09 1.47 -17.59
N CYS A 302 -7.40 2.11 -16.46
CA CYS A 302 -6.44 2.94 -15.70
C CYS A 302 -5.40 2.11 -14.91
N ILE A 303 -4.31 2.75 -14.50
CA ILE A 303 -3.24 2.11 -13.73
C ILE A 303 -3.46 2.44 -12.26
N ARG A 304 -3.75 1.42 -11.46
CA ARG A 304 -3.94 1.58 -10.01
C ARG A 304 -2.69 1.19 -9.27
N LEU A 305 -2.28 2.05 -8.36
CA LEU A 305 -1.28 1.81 -7.32
C LEU A 305 -1.95 1.92 -5.96
N THR A 306 -1.24 1.50 -4.91
CA THR A 306 -1.63 1.86 -3.54
C THR A 306 -1.58 3.40 -3.39
N ASN A 307 -2.34 3.97 -2.45
CA ASN A 307 -2.33 5.41 -2.21
C ASN A 307 -0.93 5.95 -1.87
N TRP A 308 -0.15 5.22 -1.05
CA TRP A 308 1.21 5.62 -0.69
C TRP A 308 2.19 5.54 -1.86
N ASP A 309 2.04 4.56 -2.76
CA ASP A 309 2.89 4.43 -3.95
C ASP A 309 2.54 5.47 -5.02
N ALA A 310 1.25 5.75 -5.24
CA ALA A 310 0.82 6.85 -6.10
C ALA A 310 1.33 8.20 -5.56
N ALA A 311 1.22 8.41 -4.25
CA ALA A 311 1.75 9.60 -3.60
C ALA A 311 3.27 9.69 -3.70
N ARG A 312 4.01 8.58 -3.55
CA ARG A 312 5.45 8.54 -3.79
C ARG A 312 5.80 8.89 -5.23
N LEU A 313 5.16 8.25 -6.21
CA LEU A 313 5.40 8.49 -7.64
C LEU A 313 5.11 9.96 -8.01
N SER A 314 4.10 10.57 -7.39
CA SER A 314 3.75 11.99 -7.62
C SER A 314 4.89 12.96 -7.31
N LEU A 315 5.80 12.60 -6.38
CA LEU A 315 6.98 13.39 -6.04
C LEU A 315 8.18 13.12 -6.98
N MET A 316 8.09 12.09 -7.80
CA MET A 316 9.16 11.66 -8.73
C MET A 316 8.96 12.19 -10.14
N VAL A 317 7.74 12.55 -10.52
CA VAL A 317 7.36 12.93 -11.89
C VAL A 317 6.92 14.38 -11.97
N LYS A 318 6.99 14.96 -13.17
CA LYS A 318 6.51 16.32 -13.45
C LYS A 318 5.80 16.37 -14.80
N PRO A 319 5.02 17.43 -15.09
CA PRO A 319 4.51 17.65 -16.44
C PRO A 319 5.62 17.52 -17.49
N GLY A 320 5.37 16.73 -18.53
CA GLY A 320 6.33 16.43 -19.59
C GLY A 320 7.13 15.14 -19.39
N THR A 321 7.10 14.50 -18.21
CA THR A 321 7.72 13.18 -18.02
C THR A 321 7.05 12.15 -18.96
N PRO A 322 7.79 11.46 -19.84
CA PRO A 322 7.26 10.40 -20.68
C PRO A 322 6.75 9.21 -19.86
N ALA A 323 5.66 8.60 -20.34
CA ALA A 323 5.05 7.40 -19.78
C ALA A 323 4.89 6.37 -20.90
N VAL A 324 5.71 5.32 -20.89
CA VAL A 324 5.73 4.27 -21.93
C VAL A 324 4.97 3.07 -21.42
N PHE A 325 3.89 2.70 -22.09
CA PHE A 325 3.08 1.53 -21.76
C PHE A 325 3.42 0.43 -22.74
N GLN A 326 3.90 -0.70 -22.23
CA GLN A 326 4.41 -1.82 -23.03
C GLN A 326 3.62 -3.11 -22.74
N PRO A 327 3.53 -4.02 -23.73
CA PRO A 327 2.76 -5.24 -23.60
C PRO A 327 3.29 -6.18 -22.53
#